data_AF-A0A218NP52-F1
#
_entry.id   AF-A0A218NP52-F1
#
_cell.length_a   1.000
_cell.length_b   1.000
_cell.length_c   1.000
_cell.angle_alpha   90.00
_cell.angle_beta   90.00
_cell.angle_gamma   90.00
#
_symmetry.space_group_name_H-M   'P 1'
#
loop_
_entity.id
_entity.type
_entity.pdbx_description
1 polymer ?
#
loop_
_entity_poly.entity_id
_entity_poly.type
_entity_poly.pdbx_seq_one_letter_code
_entity_poly.pdbx_strand_id
1 'polypeptide(L)'
;MVFKNSNKNKFRYYARITIPYDKFITESRVEGNLESYDRAKVNISKSENLLQINISATDISALRASFNSITRDLSVIEGTNKVLQSKAAK
;
A
#
# COMPACT_ATOMS: atom_id res chain seq x y z
N MET A 1 -22.60 -35.35 -7.61
CA MET A 1 -22.08 -34.00 -7.96
C MET A 1 -22.12 -33.15 -6.70
N VAL A 2 -20.96 -32.81 -6.13
CA VAL A 2 -20.90 -31.93 -4.95
C VAL A 2 -20.57 -30.54 -5.46
N PHE A 3 -21.55 -29.64 -5.38
CA PHE A 3 -21.38 -28.23 -5.74
C PHE A 3 -20.38 -27.60 -4.77
N LYS A 4 -19.16 -27.34 -5.24
CA LYS A 4 -18.20 -26.48 -4.53
C LYS A 4 -18.79 -25.07 -4.50
N ASN A 5 -19.29 -24.69 -3.34
CA ASN A 5 -19.73 -23.33 -3.05
C ASN A 5 -18.50 -22.40 -3.12
N SER A 6 -18.23 -21.86 -4.29
CA SER A 6 -17.11 -20.96 -4.58
C SER A 6 -17.46 -19.55 -4.12
N ASN A 7 -17.61 -19.35 -2.82
CA ASN A 7 -17.79 -18.01 -2.26
C ASN A 7 -17.24 -17.90 -0.83
N LYS A 8 -15.93 -18.08 -0.67
CA LYS A 8 -15.23 -17.70 0.56
C LYS A 8 -14.26 -16.59 0.20
N ASN A 9 -14.61 -15.37 0.58
CA ASN A 9 -13.71 -14.22 0.58
C ASN A 9 -12.42 -14.64 1.32
N LYS A 10 -11.34 -14.88 0.56
CA LYS A 10 -10.06 -15.45 1.07
C LYS A 10 -9.47 -14.51 2.13
N PHE A 11 -9.73 -13.22 2.01
CA PHE A 11 -9.23 -12.15 2.87
C PHE A 11 -10.18 -11.92 4.06
N ARG A 12 -9.63 -11.94 5.27
CA ARG A 12 -10.36 -11.74 6.53
C ARG A 12 -9.89 -10.53 7.31
N TYR A 13 -8.70 -10.02 6.99
CA TYR A 13 -8.05 -8.92 7.68
C TYR A 13 -7.85 -7.76 6.72
N TYR A 14 -8.10 -6.54 7.18
CA TYR A 14 -8.06 -5.36 6.35
C TYR A 14 -7.36 -4.22 7.08
N ALA A 15 -6.55 -3.46 6.35
CA ALA A 15 -5.98 -2.20 6.81
C ALA A 15 -6.11 -1.15 5.72
N ARG A 16 -6.32 0.10 6.14
CA ARG A 16 -6.33 1.25 5.24
C ARG A 16 -5.34 2.28 5.75
N ILE A 17 -4.46 2.71 4.86
CA ILE A 17 -3.54 3.83 5.11
C ILE A 17 -4.02 4.98 4.23
N THR A 18 -4.25 6.14 4.83
CA THR A 18 -4.63 7.36 4.12
C THR A 18 -3.55 8.40 4.34
N ILE A 19 -3.04 8.97 3.25
CA ILE A 19 -1.95 9.94 3.28
C ILE A 19 -2.35 11.14 2.42
N PRO A 20 -2.10 12.38 2.85
CA PRO A 20 -2.22 13.52 1.97
C PRO A 20 -1.29 13.36 0.76
N TYR A 21 -1.89 13.31 -0.43
CA TYR A 21 -1.19 13.25 -1.69
C TYR A 21 -0.74 14.66 -2.06
N ASP A 22 0.48 15.01 -1.64
CA ASP A 22 1.14 16.22 -2.13
C ASP A 22 1.92 15.89 -3.41
N LYS A 23 2.14 16.87 -4.31
CA LYS A 23 2.68 16.70 -5.69
C LYS A 23 3.98 15.86 -5.80
N PHE A 24 4.65 15.59 -4.68
CA PHE A 24 5.91 14.87 -4.58
C PHE A 24 5.78 13.36 -4.28
N ILE A 25 4.61 12.88 -3.84
CA ILE A 25 4.38 11.44 -3.66
C ILE A 25 3.83 10.92 -5.00
N THR A 26 4.69 10.42 -5.90
CA THR A 26 4.20 9.88 -7.18
C THR A 26 3.72 8.44 -6.98
N GLU A 27 2.47 8.13 -7.39
CA GLU A 27 1.89 6.77 -7.35
C GLU A 27 2.82 5.70 -7.93
N SER A 28 3.53 6.03 -9.00
CA SER A 28 4.49 5.15 -9.67
C SER A 28 5.64 4.67 -8.77
N ARG A 29 5.97 5.40 -7.70
CA ARG A 29 6.99 4.97 -6.71
C ARG A 29 6.45 3.99 -5.69
N VAL A 30 5.13 4.01 -5.43
CA VAL A 30 4.47 3.11 -4.48
C VAL A 30 4.02 1.82 -5.19
N GLU A 31 3.55 1.92 -6.44
CA GLU A 31 3.13 0.77 -7.24
C GLU A 31 4.27 -0.20 -7.58
N GLY A 32 5.49 0.30 -7.78
CA GLY A 32 6.65 -0.52 -8.17
C GLY A 32 7.08 -1.59 -7.15
N ASN A 33 6.66 -1.47 -5.88
CA ASN A 33 7.05 -2.38 -4.80
C ASN A 33 5.91 -3.27 -4.27
N LEU A 34 4.70 -3.19 -4.86
CA LEU A 34 3.57 -4.00 -4.43
C LEU A 34 3.61 -5.38 -5.08
N GLU A 35 4.58 -6.21 -4.67
CA GLU A 35 4.48 -7.64 -4.93
C GLU A 35 3.18 -8.16 -4.31
N SER A 36 2.30 -8.67 -5.15
CA SER A 36 1.09 -9.37 -4.70
C SER A 36 1.51 -10.66 -4.01
N TYR A 37 1.70 -10.61 -2.69
CA TYR A 37 1.94 -11.80 -1.90
C TYR A 37 0.68 -12.70 -1.96
N ASP A 38 0.83 -14.00 -2.14
CA ASP A 38 -0.28 -14.97 -2.30
C ASP A 38 -1.32 -14.95 -1.13
N ARG A 39 -0.93 -14.33 0.00
CA ARG A 39 -1.71 -14.14 1.23
C ARG A 39 -2.19 -12.71 1.49
N ALA A 40 -1.80 -11.73 0.67
CA ALA A 40 -2.19 -10.33 0.84
C ALA A 40 -2.35 -9.61 -0.50
N LYS A 41 -3.45 -8.87 -0.64
CA LYS A 41 -3.76 -8.02 -1.78
C LYS A 41 -3.69 -6.56 -1.35
N VAL A 42 -2.94 -5.75 -2.10
CA VAL A 42 -2.85 -4.31 -1.89
C VAL A 42 -3.49 -3.62 -3.09
N ASN A 43 -4.40 -2.68 -2.82
CA ASN A 43 -4.98 -1.80 -3.84
C ASN A 43 -4.69 -0.36 -3.45
N ILE A 44 -4.13 0.41 -4.38
CA ILE A 44 -3.94 1.85 -4.23
C ILE A 44 -5.08 2.55 -4.97
N SER A 45 -5.64 3.58 -4.35
CA SER A 45 -6.62 4.47 -4.98
C SER A 45 -6.34 5.90 -4.56
N LYS A 46 -6.53 6.83 -5.48
CA LYS A 46 -6.35 8.26 -5.23
C LYS A 46 -7.67 9.00 -5.39
N SER A 47 -7.88 9.98 -4.52
CA SER A 47 -8.99 10.91 -4.59
C SER A 47 -8.47 12.31 -4.29
N GLU A 48 -8.58 13.25 -5.23
CA GLU A 48 -8.20 14.66 -5.15
C GLU A 48 -6.82 14.91 -4.49
N ASN A 49 -6.76 15.00 -3.16
CA ASN A 49 -5.55 15.26 -2.37
C ASN A 49 -5.19 14.10 -1.42
N LEU A 50 -5.70 12.90 -1.63
CA LEU A 50 -5.50 11.76 -0.74
C LEU A 50 -5.07 10.52 -1.53
N LEU A 51 -4.00 9.89 -1.05
CA LEU A 51 -3.60 8.54 -1.41
C LEU A 51 -4.19 7.57 -0.39
N GLN A 52 -4.94 6.59 -0.87
CA GLN A 52 -5.50 5.52 -0.06
C GLN A 52 -4.87 4.20 -0.46
N ILE A 53 -4.25 3.52 0.50
CA ILE A 53 -3.68 2.19 0.32
C ILE A 53 -4.52 1.22 1.13
N ASN A 54 -5.24 0.36 0.44
CA ASN A 54 -6.11 -0.65 1.02
C ASN A 54 -5.41 -2.01 0.97
N ILE A 55 -5.16 -2.61 2.13
CA ILE A 55 -4.51 -3.91 2.29
C ILE A 55 -5.56 -4.91 2.75
N SER A 56 -5.68 -6.03 2.04
CA SER A 56 -6.54 -7.16 2.39
C SER A 56 -5.67 -8.40 2.57
N ALA A 57 -5.82 -9.15 3.65
CA ALA A 57 -4.97 -10.30 3.96
C ALA A 57 -5.76 -11.50 4.50
N THR A 58 -5.23 -12.70 4.29
CA THR A 58 -5.85 -13.96 4.73
C THR A 58 -5.72 -14.18 6.24
N ASP A 59 -4.62 -13.68 6.82
CA ASP A 59 -4.27 -13.79 8.23
C ASP A 59 -3.61 -12.50 8.74
N ILE A 60 -3.57 -12.33 10.07
CA ILE A 60 -3.06 -11.11 10.70
C ILE A 60 -1.55 -10.93 10.52
N SER A 61 -0.79 -12.02 10.40
CA SER A 61 0.65 -11.97 10.17
C SER A 61 0.97 -11.45 8.78
N ALA A 62 0.22 -11.90 7.76
CA ALA A 62 0.30 -11.39 6.40
C ALA A 62 -0.11 -9.91 6.32
N LEU A 63 -1.15 -9.49 7.05
CA LEU A 63 -1.53 -8.09 7.14
C LEU A 63 -0.38 -7.24 7.72
N ARG A 64 0.18 -7.67 8.85
CA ARG A 64 1.28 -6.96 9.54
C ARG A 64 2.52 -6.85 8.66
N ALA A 65 2.91 -7.95 7.99
CA ALA A 65 4.07 -7.94 7.09
C ALA A 65 3.87 -6.95 5.94
N SER A 66 2.69 -6.99 5.30
CA SER A 66 2.35 -6.10 4.19
C SER A 66 2.31 -4.64 4.63
N PHE A 67 1.68 -4.36 5.78
CA PHE A 67 1.63 -3.03 6.37
C PHE A 67 3.03 -2.48 6.67
N ASN A 68 3.89 -3.28 7.30
CA ASN A 68 5.27 -2.88 7.61
C ASN A 68 6.10 -2.61 6.35
N SER A 69 5.91 -3.39 5.28
CA SER A 69 6.59 -3.16 4.01
C SER A 69 6.18 -1.81 3.42
N ILE A 70 4.88 -1.55 3.36
CA ILE A 70 4.34 -0.30 2.80
C ILE A 70 4.78 0.92 3.61
N THR A 71 4.73 0.87 4.96
CA THR A 71 5.17 2.01 5.79
C THR A 71 6.67 2.29 5.67
N ARG A 72 7.49 1.24 5.50
CA ARG A 72 8.92 1.40 5.24
C ARG A 72 9.15 2.08 3.89
N ASP A 73 8.46 1.65 2.84
CA ASP A 73 8.59 2.23 1.50
C ASP A 73 8.15 3.70 1.47
N LEU A 74 7.03 4.02 2.13
CA LEU A 74 6.57 5.40 2.31
C LEU A 74 7.61 6.27 3.04
N SER A 75 8.25 5.72 4.07
CA SER A 75 9.30 6.42 4.82
C SER A 75 10.53 6.73 3.95
N VAL A 76 10.91 5.80 3.05
CA VAL A 76 12.00 6.01 2.08
C VAL A 76 11.63 7.08 1.05
N ILE A 77 10.38 7.05 0.55
CA ILE A 77 9.88 8.06 -0.40
C ILE A 77 9.88 9.45 0.25
N GLU A 78 9.40 9.56 1.48
CA GLU A 78 9.41 10.82 2.24
C GLU A 78 10.85 11.33 2.46
N GLY A 79 11.76 10.46 2.88
CA GLY A 79 13.18 10.81 3.07
C GLY A 79 13.84 11.29 1.78
N THR A 80 13.59 10.59 0.66
CA THR A 80 14.12 10.98 -0.66
C THR A 80 13.57 12.33 -1.11
N ASN A 81 12.30 12.60 -0.85
CA ASN A 81 11.67 13.89 -1.17
C ASN A 81 12.27 15.04 -0.36
N LYS A 82 12.52 14.85 0.94
CA LYS A 82 13.21 15.87 1.78
C LYS A 82 14.59 16.20 1.24
N VAL A 83 15.36 15.19 0.81
CA VAL A 83 16.69 15.39 0.20
C VAL A 83 16.59 16.17 -1.11
N LEU A 84 15.64 15.85 -1.99
CA LEU A 84 15.45 16.56 -3.26
C LEU A 84 15.05 18.03 -3.06
N GLN A 85 14.15 18.32 -2.11
CA GLN A 85 13.77 19.69 -1.77
C GLN A 85 14.95 20.50 -1.21
N SER A 86 15.79 19.89 -0.37
CA SER A 86 17.00 20.56 0.15
C SER A 86 18.03 20.89 -0.94
N LYS A 87 18.06 20.13 -2.04
CA LYS A 87 18.95 20.37 -3.18
C LYS A 87 18.41 21.40 -4.15
N ALA A 88 17.09 21.51 -4.30
CA ALA A 88 16.46 22.50 -5.17
C ALA A 88 16.46 23.93 -4.59
N ALA A 89 16.74 24.09 -3.28
CA ALA A 89 16.81 25.37 -2.57
C ALA A 89 18.22 25.97 -2.47
N LYS A 90 19.22 25.38 -3.14
CA LYS A 90 20.61 25.86 -3.25
C LYS A 90 20.89 26.28 -4.68
#